data_AF-A0A1P8FDV5-F1
#
_entry.id   AF-A0A1P8FDV5-F1
#
_cell.length_a   1.000
_cell.length_b   1.000
_cell.length_c   1.000
_cell.angle_alpha   90.00
_cell.angle_beta   90.00
_cell.angle_gamma   90.00
#
_symmetry.space_group_name_H-M   'P 1'
#
loop_
_entity.id
_entity.type
_entity.pdbx_description
1 polymer ?
#
loop_
_entity_poly.entity_id
_entity_poly.type
_entity_poly.pdbx_seq_one_letter_code
_entity_poly.pdbx_strand_id
1 'polypeptide(L)'
;MDRARDLAFRYRYTLFALAVSAVAHAAAIFGVAGWRPDTGAAEEPVRYTADLVPQAQGAPAAVASVPRAPRPRSPRRPLETLASLPSITPGGVSAADALPELAAPPPDLAPPVVAAPEAEKPEMLAAALPGIPIPAPKAPEFPVGALPADLTIRYTLTSPFADGFAEYAWRRDGDRYGITGSAEATGFFTLFLEGRILQESRGRVTSSGLRPDRFVERKPQGPAESLTFDWEKHAVEFNRNGEVKSGGLADNTVDWLSMIFQLAHEPPQGTVLPMKVYTQRKLYEFELKVLGIETLELPLGTVKALHLRHETKEANEQVDVWLGIDHYYLPVKMRYPVARNRFMVEQVATDIRSR
;
A
#
# COMPACT_ATOMS: atom_id res chain seq x y z
N MET A 1 -23.76 -43.31 39.26
CA MET A 1 -22.28 -43.17 39.32
C MET A 1 -21.57 -43.85 38.15
N ASP A 2 -22.20 -44.80 37.44
CA ASP A 2 -21.53 -45.56 36.36
C ASP A 2 -21.31 -44.79 35.05
N ARG A 3 -22.22 -43.90 34.64
CA ARG A 3 -22.03 -43.12 33.40
C ARG A 3 -20.82 -42.17 33.44
N ALA A 4 -20.49 -41.62 34.60
CA ALA A 4 -19.35 -40.71 34.76
C ALA A 4 -18.01 -41.46 34.66
N ARG A 5 -17.95 -42.70 35.17
CA ARG A 5 -16.78 -43.56 35.08
C ARG A 5 -16.55 -44.05 33.65
N ASP A 6 -17.63 -44.35 32.93
CA ASP A 6 -17.56 -44.83 31.55
C ASP A 6 -17.12 -43.71 30.57
N LEU A 7 -17.60 -42.49 30.78
CA LEU A 7 -17.12 -41.29 30.07
C LEU A 7 -15.65 -40.99 30.37
N ALA A 8 -15.24 -41.07 31.64
CA ALA A 8 -13.84 -40.84 32.03
C ALA A 8 -12.90 -41.90 31.41
N PHE A 9 -13.32 -43.16 31.30
CA PHE A 9 -12.52 -44.21 30.67
C PHE A 9 -12.41 -44.04 29.14
N ARG A 10 -13.49 -43.59 28.49
CA ARG A 10 -13.53 -43.35 27.04
C ARG A 10 -12.69 -42.13 26.63
N TYR A 11 -12.61 -41.11 27.48
CA TYR A 11 -11.86 -39.87 27.22
C TYR A 11 -10.55 -39.74 28.02
N ARG A 12 -10.05 -40.82 28.62
CA ARG A 12 -8.85 -40.77 29.46
C ARG A 12 -7.62 -40.18 28.76
N TYR A 13 -7.46 -40.42 27.47
CA TYR A 13 -6.34 -39.89 26.69
C TYR A 13 -6.50 -38.40 26.37
N THR A 14 -7.72 -37.93 26.09
CA THR A 14 -7.97 -36.50 25.86
C THR A 14 -7.89 -35.71 27.16
N LEU A 15 -8.38 -36.26 28.26
CA LEU A 15 -8.22 -35.68 29.60
C LEU A 15 -6.74 -35.64 30.02
N PHE A 16 -5.96 -36.68 29.71
CA PHE A 16 -4.52 -36.70 29.95
C PHE A 16 -3.80 -35.65 29.11
N ALA A 17 -4.11 -35.54 27.81
CA ALA A 17 -3.52 -34.53 26.94
C ALA A 17 -3.85 -33.09 27.40
N LEU A 18 -5.10 -32.84 27.83
CA LEU A 18 -5.49 -31.55 28.41
C LEU A 18 -4.73 -31.25 29.71
N ALA A 19 -4.55 -32.24 30.58
CA ALA A 19 -3.78 -32.07 31.81
C ALA A 19 -2.31 -31.75 31.53
N VAL A 20 -1.67 -32.46 30.60
CA VAL A 20 -0.29 -32.20 30.18
C VAL A 20 -0.15 -30.80 29.56
N SER A 21 -1.10 -30.41 28.70
CA SER A 21 -1.11 -29.07 28.11
C SER A 21 -1.27 -27.96 29.15
N ALA A 22 -2.17 -28.16 30.14
CA ALA A 22 -2.36 -27.22 31.23
C ALA A 22 -1.10 -27.06 32.10
N VAL A 23 -0.41 -28.16 32.40
CA VAL A 23 0.88 -28.13 33.12
C VAL A 23 1.96 -27.41 32.33
N ALA A 24 2.05 -27.64 31.01
CA ALA A 24 3.01 -26.95 30.15
C ALA A 24 2.77 -25.43 30.09
N HIS A 25 1.51 -24.99 29.99
CA HIS A 25 1.16 -23.57 30.02
C HIS A 25 1.43 -22.95 31.39
N ALA A 26 1.13 -23.66 32.48
CA ALA A 26 1.45 -23.19 33.83
C ALA A 26 2.96 -23.02 34.03
N ALA A 27 3.78 -23.94 33.53
CA ALA A 27 5.24 -23.83 33.58
C ALA A 27 5.79 -22.66 32.76
N ALA A 28 5.17 -22.33 31.63
CA ALA A 28 5.55 -21.19 30.79
C ALA A 28 5.15 -19.84 31.42
N ILE A 29 3.98 -19.76 32.04
CA ILE A 29 3.43 -18.51 32.61
C ILE A 29 4.07 -18.18 33.95
N PHE A 30 4.19 -19.16 34.85
CA PHE A 30 4.69 -18.93 36.20
C PHE A 30 6.20 -19.19 36.34
N GLY A 31 6.83 -19.70 35.28
CA GLY A 31 8.21 -20.20 35.33
C GLY A 31 8.31 -21.49 36.13
N VAL A 32 9.32 -22.30 35.83
CA VAL A 32 9.66 -23.45 36.68
C VAL A 32 10.53 -22.94 37.82
N ALA A 33 10.04 -23.06 39.06
CA ALA A 33 10.81 -22.69 40.24
C ALA A 33 12.19 -23.40 40.23
N GLY A 34 13.26 -22.63 40.06
CA GLY A 34 14.64 -23.13 40.02
C GLY A 34 15.27 -23.23 38.62
N TRP A 35 14.52 -23.06 37.53
CA TRP A 35 15.10 -22.93 36.19
C TRP A 35 15.43 -21.46 35.92
N ARG A 36 16.68 -21.06 36.16
CA ARG A 36 17.27 -19.87 35.52
C ARG A 36 18.10 -20.37 34.34
N PRO A 37 17.73 -20.11 33.08
CA PRO A 37 18.72 -20.25 32.02
C PRO A 37 19.83 -19.26 32.35
N ASP A 38 21.07 -19.73 32.32
CA ASP A 38 22.24 -18.88 32.47
C ASP A 38 22.26 -17.92 31.28
N THR A 39 21.62 -16.76 31.43
CA THR A 39 21.78 -15.64 30.51
C THR A 39 23.16 -15.09 30.78
N GLY A 40 24.15 -15.71 30.14
CA GLY A 40 25.54 -15.30 30.21
C GLY A 40 25.66 -13.79 30.00
N ALA A 41 26.43 -13.17 30.90
CA ALA A 41 26.85 -11.77 30.91
C ALA A 41 25.73 -10.73 30.75
N ALA A 42 25.45 -10.02 31.84
CA ALA A 42 24.93 -8.66 31.72
C ALA A 42 25.89 -7.86 30.83
N GLU A 43 25.50 -7.60 29.58
CA GLU A 43 26.16 -6.59 28.76
C GLU A 43 26.07 -5.28 29.54
N GLU A 44 27.24 -4.78 29.97
CA GLU A 44 27.34 -3.44 30.53
C GLU A 44 26.74 -2.44 29.53
N PRO A 45 26.03 -1.41 29.99
CA PRO A 45 25.44 -0.43 29.09
C PRO A 45 26.53 0.20 28.24
N VAL A 46 26.42 0.03 26.92
CA VAL A 46 27.36 0.60 25.94
C VAL A 46 27.42 2.12 26.15
N ARG A 47 28.52 2.59 26.73
CA ARG A 47 28.80 4.02 26.86
C ARG A 47 29.41 4.51 25.56
N TYR A 48 28.64 5.30 24.82
CA TYR A 48 29.15 6.02 23.65
C TYR A 48 29.78 7.33 24.12
N THR A 49 31.06 7.52 23.83
CA THR A 49 31.76 8.82 23.96
C THR A 49 32.03 9.35 22.55
N ALA A 50 31.58 10.56 22.27
CA ALA A 50 31.85 11.25 21.01
C ALA A 50 32.96 12.28 21.22
N ASP A 51 34.14 12.03 20.66
CA ASP A 51 35.20 13.02 20.57
C ASP A 51 35.09 13.77 19.23
N LEU A 52 34.97 15.09 19.29
CA LEU A 52 35.02 15.93 18.10
C LEU A 52 36.46 16.03 17.60
N VAL A 53 36.75 15.32 16.51
CA VAL A 53 38.03 15.46 15.79
C VAL A 53 37.93 16.70 14.88
N PRO A 54 38.79 17.73 15.06
CA PRO A 54 38.85 18.85 14.13
C PRO A 54 39.19 18.35 12.74
N GLN A 55 38.40 18.75 11.76
CA GLN A 55 38.61 18.38 10.36
C GLN A 55 39.99 18.86 9.90
N ALA A 56 40.90 17.91 9.65
CA ALA A 56 42.20 18.22 9.07
C ALA A 56 41.98 18.88 7.70
N GLN A 57 42.30 20.17 7.62
CA GLN A 57 42.38 20.89 6.36
C GLN A 57 43.62 20.38 5.61
N GLY A 58 43.37 19.79 4.44
CA GLY A 58 44.39 19.51 3.43
C GLY A 58 45.05 18.14 3.56
N ALA A 59 44.57 17.17 2.77
CA ALA A 59 45.39 16.07 2.29
C ALA A 59 45.57 16.22 0.77
N PRO A 60 46.79 16.02 0.24
CA PRO A 60 47.15 16.36 -1.13
C PRO A 60 46.57 15.40 -2.17
N ALA A 61 46.63 15.86 -3.42
CA ALA A 61 46.09 15.25 -4.63
C ALA A 61 46.33 13.74 -4.76
N ALA A 62 45.29 13.08 -5.27
CA ALA A 62 45.24 11.67 -5.60
C ALA A 62 46.43 11.21 -6.46
N VAL A 63 47.14 10.19 -5.99
CA VAL A 63 48.05 9.42 -6.82
C VAL A 63 47.22 8.46 -7.67
N ALA A 64 47.37 8.56 -8.99
CA ALA A 64 46.69 7.72 -9.97
C ALA A 64 46.98 6.22 -9.72
N SER A 65 45.92 5.43 -9.60
CA SER A 65 46.01 3.97 -9.51
C SER A 65 46.22 3.36 -10.90
N VAL A 66 47.23 2.50 -11.00
CA VAL A 66 47.57 1.73 -12.21
C VAL A 66 46.46 0.70 -12.50
N PRO A 67 46.04 0.48 -13.77
CA PRO A 67 45.01 -0.50 -14.09
C PRO A 67 45.49 -1.93 -13.82
N ARG A 68 44.73 -2.67 -13.00
CA ARG A 68 44.96 -4.09 -12.72
C ARG A 68 44.34 -4.94 -13.83
N ALA A 69 45.13 -5.82 -14.44
CA ALA A 69 44.69 -6.76 -15.47
C ALA A 69 43.59 -7.72 -14.96
N PRO A 70 42.63 -8.13 -15.83
CA PRO A 70 41.53 -9.00 -15.45
C PRO A 70 41.99 -10.45 -15.21
N ARG A 71 41.56 -11.05 -14.09
CA ARG A 71 41.75 -12.47 -13.81
C ARG A 71 40.76 -13.32 -14.63
N PRO A 72 41.15 -14.51 -15.11
CA PRO A 72 40.30 -15.37 -15.93
C PRO A 72 39.12 -15.95 -15.13
N ARG A 73 37.94 -15.96 -15.76
CA ARG A 73 36.70 -16.59 -15.26
C ARG A 73 36.81 -18.11 -15.41
N SER A 74 36.59 -18.84 -14.32
CA SER A 74 36.36 -20.29 -14.34
C SER A 74 34.97 -20.63 -14.92
N PRO A 75 34.82 -21.73 -15.67
CA PRO A 75 33.57 -22.09 -16.32
C PRO A 75 32.55 -22.63 -15.32
N ARG A 76 31.30 -22.13 -15.40
CA ARG A 76 30.15 -22.68 -14.67
C ARG A 76 29.70 -23.98 -15.32
N ARG A 77 29.54 -25.03 -14.51
CA ARG A 77 28.92 -26.29 -14.92
C ARG A 77 27.39 -26.15 -14.81
N PRO A 78 26.59 -26.65 -15.77
CA PRO A 78 25.13 -26.68 -15.65
C PRO A 78 24.70 -27.77 -14.68
N LEU A 79 23.77 -27.47 -13.78
CA LEU A 79 22.99 -28.48 -13.08
C LEU A 79 21.55 -28.33 -13.54
N GLU A 80 21.15 -29.27 -14.40
CA GLU A 80 19.78 -29.55 -14.76
C GLU A 80 18.99 -30.00 -13.52
N THR A 81 17.85 -29.34 -13.35
CA THR A 81 16.51 -29.90 -13.11
C THR A 81 16.36 -31.02 -12.08
N LEU A 82 15.55 -30.77 -11.03
CA LEU A 82 14.48 -31.67 -10.59
C LEU A 82 13.50 -30.89 -9.69
N ALA A 83 12.23 -30.83 -10.15
CA ALA A 83 10.94 -31.00 -9.44
C ALA A 83 10.80 -30.44 -8.00
N SER A 84 9.70 -29.83 -7.54
CA SER A 84 8.33 -29.55 -7.98
C SER A 84 7.69 -28.77 -6.81
N LEU A 85 6.61 -28.02 -7.03
CA LEU A 85 5.41 -27.82 -6.18
C LEU A 85 4.63 -26.55 -6.63
N PRO A 86 3.30 -26.48 -6.41
CA PRO A 86 2.34 -26.38 -7.51
C PRO A 86 1.88 -24.96 -7.86
N SER A 87 1.56 -24.78 -9.13
CA SER A 87 0.80 -23.66 -9.66
C SER A 87 -0.66 -23.72 -9.19
N ILE A 88 -1.15 -22.65 -8.57
CA ILE A 88 -2.59 -22.44 -8.41
C ILE A 88 -3.07 -21.63 -9.61
N THR A 89 -3.97 -22.24 -10.37
CA THR A 89 -4.67 -21.72 -11.54
C THR A 89 -5.51 -20.49 -11.19
N PRO A 90 -5.47 -19.40 -11.98
CA PRO A 90 -6.58 -18.47 -12.06
C PRO A 90 -7.60 -19.01 -13.07
N GLY A 91 -8.86 -19.14 -12.64
CA GLY A 91 -9.98 -19.34 -13.53
C GLY A 91 -10.14 -18.13 -14.45
N GLY A 92 -9.83 -18.31 -15.73
CA GLY A 92 -10.15 -17.37 -16.79
C GLY A 92 -11.54 -17.64 -17.33
N VAL A 93 -12.39 -16.62 -17.36
CA VAL A 93 -13.44 -16.52 -18.36
C VAL A 93 -12.88 -15.69 -19.51
N SER A 94 -12.51 -16.41 -20.57
CA SER A 94 -12.17 -15.86 -21.87
C SER A 94 -13.47 -15.54 -22.60
N ALA A 95 -13.60 -14.30 -23.08
CA ALA A 95 -14.66 -13.89 -23.99
C ALA A 95 -14.03 -13.17 -25.18
N ALA A 96 -13.87 -13.91 -26.28
CA ALA A 96 -13.87 -13.39 -27.64
C ALA A 96 -14.07 -14.58 -28.58
N ASP A 97 -15.21 -14.64 -29.28
CA ASP A 97 -15.17 -14.52 -30.73
C ASP A 97 -16.54 -14.28 -31.38
N ALA A 98 -16.47 -13.65 -32.56
CA ALA A 98 -17.41 -13.61 -33.69
C ALA A 98 -18.65 -12.66 -33.64
N LEU A 99 -18.53 -11.56 -34.39
CA LEU A 99 -19.64 -10.94 -35.14
C LEU A 99 -19.99 -11.83 -36.37
N PRO A 100 -21.26 -11.82 -36.81
CA PRO A 100 -21.52 -11.25 -38.14
C PRO A 100 -22.79 -10.39 -38.24
N GLU A 101 -22.85 -9.68 -39.37
CA GLU A 101 -23.67 -8.53 -39.74
C GLU A 101 -24.86 -8.87 -40.68
N LEU A 102 -25.90 -8.03 -40.63
CA LEU A 102 -27.00 -7.71 -41.57
C LEU A 102 -28.07 -8.75 -42.00
N ALA A 103 -29.33 -8.38 -41.74
CA ALA A 103 -30.43 -8.40 -42.73
C ALA A 103 -31.65 -7.57 -42.24
N ALA A 104 -32.17 -6.69 -43.10
CA ALA A 104 -33.38 -5.89 -42.90
C ALA A 104 -34.66 -6.59 -43.43
N PRO A 105 -35.87 -6.11 -43.07
CA PRO A 105 -37.03 -6.20 -43.97
C PRO A 105 -37.80 -4.86 -44.18
N PRO A 106 -38.77 -4.81 -45.13
CA PRO A 106 -39.14 -3.63 -45.95
C PRO A 106 -40.50 -2.95 -45.53
N PRO A 107 -41.05 -1.96 -46.29
CA PRO A 107 -41.85 -0.85 -45.75
C PRO A 107 -43.39 -0.89 -45.97
N ASP A 108 -44.06 0.01 -45.24
CA ASP A 108 -45.25 0.87 -45.48
C ASP A 108 -46.60 0.29 -45.95
N LEU A 109 -47.68 0.61 -45.23
CA LEU A 109 -49.04 0.95 -45.72
C LEU A 109 -49.87 1.63 -44.60
N ALA A 110 -50.35 2.85 -44.84
CA ALA A 110 -51.48 3.51 -44.14
C ALA A 110 -52.73 3.53 -45.07
N PRO A 111 -53.92 4.12 -44.76
CA PRO A 111 -54.57 4.63 -43.52
C PRO A 111 -56.06 4.07 -43.40
N PRO A 112 -57.11 4.67 -42.75
CA PRO A 112 -57.64 6.03 -42.95
C PRO A 112 -58.09 6.81 -41.69
N VAL A 113 -58.34 8.10 -41.94
CA VAL A 113 -58.75 9.20 -41.06
C VAL A 113 -60.28 9.22 -40.86
N VAL A 114 -60.74 9.61 -39.66
CA VAL A 114 -62.08 10.21 -39.44
C VAL A 114 -61.92 11.48 -38.59
N ALA A 115 -62.55 12.56 -39.04
CA ALA A 115 -62.49 13.94 -38.51
C ALA A 115 -63.59 14.21 -37.44
N ALA A 116 -63.25 14.88 -36.32
CA ALA A 116 -63.66 16.25 -35.91
C ALA A 116 -64.75 16.26 -34.80
N PRO A 117 -64.97 17.34 -33.97
CA PRO A 117 -64.28 18.64 -33.83
C PRO A 117 -63.92 19.12 -32.38
N GLU A 118 -63.02 20.13 -32.28
CA GLU A 118 -63.04 21.45 -31.54
C GLU A 118 -63.73 21.56 -30.14
N ALA A 119 -63.30 22.26 -29.08
CA ALA A 119 -62.32 23.32 -28.71
C ALA A 119 -61.96 23.11 -27.20
N GLU A 120 -60.92 23.66 -26.54
CA GLU A 120 -60.50 25.05 -26.36
C GLU A 120 -59.03 25.09 -25.88
N LYS A 121 -58.28 26.12 -26.30
CA LYS A 121 -57.05 26.56 -25.62
C LYS A 121 -57.42 27.42 -24.42
N PRO A 122 -56.55 27.48 -23.39
CA PRO A 122 -55.73 28.69 -23.32
C PRO A 122 -54.24 28.39 -23.27
N GLU A 123 -53.53 29.18 -24.06
CA GLU A 123 -52.08 29.34 -24.05
C GLU A 123 -51.58 29.74 -22.66
N MET A 124 -50.79 28.87 -22.01
CA MET A 124 -49.70 29.35 -21.20
C MET A 124 -48.44 29.38 -22.05
N LEU A 125 -48.04 30.60 -22.38
CA LEU A 125 -46.76 30.96 -22.96
C LEU A 125 -45.65 30.64 -21.93
N ALA A 126 -45.23 29.38 -21.83
CA ALA A 126 -43.96 29.05 -21.20
C ALA A 126 -42.86 29.39 -22.22
N ALA A 127 -42.39 30.64 -22.15
CA ALA A 127 -41.19 31.05 -22.87
C ALA A 127 -40.03 30.13 -22.47
N ALA A 128 -39.68 29.19 -23.35
CA ALA A 128 -38.44 28.45 -23.27
C ALA A 128 -37.31 29.44 -23.57
N LEU A 129 -36.78 30.07 -22.52
CA LEU A 129 -35.47 30.69 -22.60
C LEU A 129 -34.48 29.58 -22.97
N PRO A 130 -33.63 29.75 -24.01
CA PRO A 130 -32.55 28.81 -24.24
C PRO A 130 -31.69 28.81 -22.97
N GLY A 131 -31.69 27.68 -22.27
CA GLY A 131 -30.88 27.51 -21.08
C GLY A 131 -29.43 27.80 -21.44
N ILE A 132 -28.86 28.84 -20.84
CA ILE A 132 -27.41 29.04 -20.85
C ILE A 132 -26.84 27.73 -20.28
N PRO A 133 -25.99 27.00 -21.01
CA PRO A 133 -25.32 25.84 -20.45
C PRO A 133 -24.63 26.31 -19.18
N ILE A 134 -25.07 25.84 -18.02
CA ILE A 134 -24.35 26.10 -16.78
C ILE A 134 -23.00 25.39 -16.98
N PRO A 135 -21.88 26.12 -17.06
CA PRO A 135 -20.59 25.47 -17.18
C PRO A 135 -20.46 24.56 -15.96
N ALA A 136 -20.13 23.28 -16.19
CA ALA A 136 -19.82 22.37 -15.10
C ALA A 136 -18.82 23.06 -14.16
N PRO A 137 -19.02 23.00 -12.83
CA PRO A 137 -18.11 23.64 -11.90
C PRO A 137 -16.70 23.17 -12.22
N LYS A 138 -15.84 24.10 -12.64
CA LYS A 138 -14.43 23.82 -12.90
C LYS A 138 -13.89 23.22 -11.62
N ALA A 139 -13.40 21.98 -11.69
CA ALA A 139 -12.77 21.34 -10.56
C ALA A 139 -11.74 22.31 -9.97
N PRO A 140 -11.73 22.53 -8.65
CA PRO A 140 -10.77 23.45 -8.05
C PRO A 140 -9.36 23.05 -8.53
N GLU A 141 -8.65 24.01 -9.13
CA GLU A 141 -7.25 23.81 -9.54
C GLU A 141 -6.44 23.59 -8.26
N PHE A 142 -6.22 22.32 -7.89
CA PHE A 142 -5.30 22.01 -6.82
C PHE A 142 -3.89 22.28 -7.35
N PRO A 143 -3.10 23.17 -6.72
CA PRO A 143 -1.82 23.54 -7.28
C PRO A 143 -0.91 22.32 -7.23
N VAL A 144 -0.48 21.88 -8.40
CA VAL A 144 0.73 21.05 -8.54
C VAL A 144 1.84 21.78 -7.78
N GLY A 145 2.17 21.34 -6.55
CA GLY A 145 3.11 22.04 -5.66
C GLY A 145 2.59 22.44 -4.28
N ALA A 146 1.39 22.02 -3.85
CA ALA A 146 0.95 22.21 -2.47
C ALA A 146 1.87 21.50 -1.45
N LEU A 147 2.49 20.39 -1.84
CA LEU A 147 3.44 19.67 -1.00
C LEU A 147 4.81 20.37 -1.03
N PRO A 148 5.41 20.69 0.14
CA PRO A 148 6.76 21.23 0.22
C PRO A 148 7.80 20.37 -0.50
N ALA A 149 8.85 21.01 -1.00
CA ALA A 149 9.91 20.33 -1.74
C ALA A 149 10.67 19.30 -0.88
N ASP A 150 10.77 19.53 0.43
CA ASP A 150 11.38 18.61 1.39
C ASP A 150 10.44 18.48 2.60
N LEU A 151 9.97 17.25 2.86
CA LEU A 151 9.01 16.96 3.93
C LEU A 151 9.28 15.60 4.55
N THR A 152 9.12 15.49 5.86
CA THR A 152 9.18 14.22 6.59
C THR A 152 7.89 14.03 7.39
N ILE A 153 7.31 12.83 7.31
CA ILE A 153 6.16 12.41 8.09
C ILE A 153 6.50 11.14 8.87
N ARG A 154 6.15 11.12 10.16
CA ARG A 154 6.35 9.99 11.06
C ARG A 154 5.04 9.41 11.51
N TYR A 155 5.03 8.10 11.73
CA TYR A 155 3.86 7.33 12.13
C TYR A 155 4.16 6.39 13.27
N THR A 156 3.14 6.15 14.10
CA THR A 156 3.00 4.95 14.91
C THR A 156 2.12 3.94 14.18
N LEU A 157 2.48 2.67 14.28
CA LEU A 157 1.72 1.54 13.75
C LEU A 157 1.23 0.72 14.94
N THR A 158 -0.06 0.43 15.00
CA THR A 158 -0.66 -0.32 16.11
C THR A 158 -1.56 -1.43 15.57
N SER A 159 -1.47 -2.59 16.21
CA SER A 159 -2.37 -3.74 16.00
C SER A 159 -2.64 -4.43 17.34
N PRO A 160 -3.58 -5.38 17.44
CA PRO A 160 -3.92 -6.03 18.72
C PRO A 160 -2.76 -6.70 19.47
N PHE A 161 -1.64 -7.01 18.80
CA PHE A 161 -0.54 -7.78 19.39
C PHE A 161 0.86 -7.19 19.12
N ALA A 162 0.92 -6.00 18.54
CA ALA A 162 2.19 -5.47 18.05
C ALA A 162 2.11 -3.97 17.77
N ASP A 163 3.24 -3.29 17.98
CA ASP A 163 3.43 -1.86 17.79
C ASP A 163 4.66 -1.60 16.91
N GLY A 164 4.67 -0.50 16.17
CA GLY A 164 5.77 -0.13 15.32
C GLY A 164 5.80 1.36 15.00
N PHE A 165 6.80 1.74 14.22
CA PHE A 165 7.02 3.11 13.78
C PHE A 165 7.40 3.12 12.30
N ALA A 166 6.98 4.16 11.60
CA ALA A 166 7.45 4.43 10.25
C ALA A 166 7.83 5.89 10.09
N GLU A 167 8.81 6.14 9.24
CA GLU A 167 9.22 7.48 8.82
C GLU A 167 9.35 7.49 7.31
N TYR A 168 8.70 8.45 6.66
CA TYR A 168 8.82 8.69 5.22
C TYR A 168 9.31 10.12 4.99
N ALA A 169 10.39 10.27 4.23
CA ALA A 169 10.92 11.55 3.81
C ALA A 169 10.75 11.69 2.30
N TRP A 170 10.07 12.76 1.90
CA TRP A 170 9.84 13.18 0.53
C TRP A 170 10.82 14.29 0.15
N ARG A 171 11.39 14.19 -1.04
CA ARG A 171 12.17 15.23 -1.69
C ARG A 171 11.76 15.42 -3.13
N ARG A 172 11.72 16.66 -3.58
CA ARG A 172 11.45 17.04 -4.96
C ARG A 172 12.48 18.04 -5.47
N ASP A 173 12.99 17.79 -6.67
CA ASP A 173 13.83 18.70 -7.44
C ASP A 173 13.25 18.82 -8.86
N GLY A 174 12.64 19.96 -9.17
CA GLY A 174 11.92 20.16 -10.43
C GLY A 174 10.77 19.17 -10.62
N ASP A 175 10.86 18.33 -11.65
CA ASP A 175 9.90 17.25 -11.91
C ASP A 175 10.31 15.93 -11.26
N ARG A 176 11.53 15.80 -10.72
CA ARG A 176 12.02 14.58 -10.09
C ARG A 176 11.63 14.54 -8.63
N TYR A 177 11.27 13.36 -8.16
CA TYR A 177 11.08 13.11 -6.74
C TYR A 177 11.87 11.89 -6.26
N GLY A 178 12.15 11.90 -4.96
CA GLY A 178 12.64 10.76 -4.20
C GLY A 178 11.89 10.64 -2.89
N ILE A 179 11.59 9.41 -2.48
CA ILE A 179 11.02 9.08 -1.18
C ILE A 179 11.93 8.05 -0.54
N THR A 180 12.38 8.32 0.68
CA THR A 180 13.01 7.31 1.53
C THR A 180 12.07 6.94 2.65
N GLY A 181 11.89 5.66 2.88
CA GLY A 181 11.06 5.13 3.93
C GLY A 181 11.82 4.22 4.87
N SER A 182 11.45 4.22 6.13
CA SER A 182 11.82 3.16 7.04
C SER A 182 10.66 2.78 7.93
N ALA A 183 10.49 1.47 8.16
CA ALA A 183 9.48 0.94 9.05
C ALA A 183 10.13 -0.10 9.97
N GLU A 184 9.84 0.00 11.26
CA GLU A 184 10.30 -0.93 12.28
C GLU A 184 9.13 -1.32 13.15
N ALA A 185 9.00 -2.60 13.45
CA ALA A 185 7.92 -3.08 14.28
C ALA A 185 8.45 -4.04 15.36
N THR A 186 7.78 -4.03 16.50
CA THR A 186 8.08 -4.81 17.70
C THR A 186 6.87 -5.69 18.05
N GLY A 187 7.03 -6.67 18.94
CA GLY A 187 5.96 -7.63 19.27
C GLY A 187 5.70 -8.65 18.16
N PHE A 188 4.46 -9.16 18.02
CA PHE A 188 4.14 -10.20 17.01
C PHE A 188 4.30 -9.73 15.54
N PHE A 189 4.53 -8.44 15.29
CA PHE A 189 4.94 -7.97 13.97
C PHE A 189 6.30 -8.54 13.55
N THR A 190 7.16 -8.93 14.49
CA THR A 190 8.48 -9.52 14.17
C THR A 190 8.39 -10.85 13.43
N LEU A 191 7.28 -11.59 13.57
CA LEU A 191 7.00 -12.79 12.75
C LEU A 191 6.83 -12.47 11.25
N PHE A 192 6.64 -11.19 10.91
CA PHE A 192 6.44 -10.70 9.54
C PHE A 192 7.50 -9.68 9.11
N LEU A 193 8.11 -8.98 10.07
CA LEU A 193 9.10 -7.90 9.93
C LEU A 193 10.21 -8.08 10.99
N GLU A 194 11.22 -8.90 10.71
CA GLU A 194 12.41 -8.94 11.58
C GLU A 194 13.25 -7.68 11.34
N GLY A 195 13.19 -6.74 12.28
CA GLY A 195 13.98 -5.50 12.29
C GLY A 195 13.48 -4.42 11.32
N ARG A 196 14.36 -3.45 11.05
CA ARG A 196 14.03 -2.25 10.28
C ARG A 196 14.04 -2.51 8.77
N ILE A 197 12.90 -2.34 8.11
CA ILE A 197 12.80 -2.29 6.65
C ILE A 197 13.18 -0.90 6.17
N LEU A 198 13.98 -0.85 5.10
CA LEU A 198 14.32 0.38 4.37
C LEU A 198 13.73 0.34 2.97
N GLN A 199 13.18 1.46 2.53
CA GLN A 199 12.53 1.58 1.24
C GLN A 199 12.93 2.86 0.54
N GLU A 200 12.94 2.80 -0.78
CA GLU A 200 13.24 3.94 -1.63
C GLU A 200 12.30 3.91 -2.83
N SER A 201 11.65 5.03 -3.13
CA SER A 201 10.96 5.24 -4.40
C SER A 201 11.51 6.49 -5.07
N ARG A 202 11.60 6.48 -6.39
CA ARG A 202 11.98 7.64 -7.20
C ARG A 202 11.17 7.67 -8.47
N GLY A 203 10.91 8.87 -8.98
CA GLY A 203 10.15 9.03 -10.20
C GLY A 203 10.01 10.47 -10.64
N ARG A 204 8.89 10.74 -11.31
CA ARG A 204 8.51 12.07 -11.79
C ARG A 204 7.17 12.51 -11.25
N VAL A 205 7.06 13.80 -10.94
CA VAL A 205 5.81 14.50 -10.71
C VAL A 205 5.29 14.97 -12.07
N THR A 206 4.08 14.59 -12.42
CA THR A 206 3.43 14.97 -13.68
C THR A 206 2.11 15.71 -13.41
N SER A 207 1.47 16.22 -14.45
CA SER A 207 0.14 16.83 -14.34
C SER A 207 -0.95 15.85 -13.90
N SER A 208 -0.72 14.54 -14.06
CA SER A 208 -1.62 13.47 -13.61
C SER A 208 -1.14 12.80 -12.32
N GLY A 209 -0.31 13.48 -11.52
CA GLY A 209 0.26 12.93 -10.29
C GLY A 209 1.61 12.25 -10.49
N LEU A 210 1.97 11.34 -9.58
CA LEU A 210 3.27 10.70 -9.53
C LEU A 210 3.38 9.56 -10.54
N ARG A 211 4.53 9.50 -11.22
CA ARG A 211 4.95 8.38 -12.06
C ARG A 211 6.26 7.82 -11.51
N PRO A 212 6.21 6.74 -10.70
CA PRO A 212 7.43 6.08 -10.24
C PRO A 212 8.24 5.56 -11.43
N ASP A 213 9.57 5.67 -11.36
CA ASP A 213 10.49 5.01 -12.27
C ASP A 213 11.06 3.74 -11.61
N ARG A 214 11.29 3.77 -10.29
CA ARG A 214 11.82 2.63 -9.52
C ARG A 214 11.42 2.69 -8.05
N PHE A 215 11.08 1.52 -7.51
CA PHE A 215 10.90 1.28 -6.08
C PHE A 215 11.82 0.14 -5.61
N VAL A 216 12.39 0.25 -4.41
CA VAL A 216 13.26 -0.77 -3.79
C VAL A 216 12.89 -0.94 -2.33
N GLU A 217 12.84 -2.18 -1.86
CA GLU A 217 12.72 -2.55 -0.45
C GLU A 217 13.91 -3.42 -0.03
N ARG A 218 14.48 -3.11 1.14
CA ARG A 218 15.54 -3.88 1.77
C ARG A 218 15.13 -4.27 3.18
N LYS A 219 15.13 -5.57 3.43
CA LYS A 219 14.94 -6.13 4.78
C LYS A 219 16.31 -6.36 5.42
N PRO A 220 16.42 -6.41 6.76
CA PRO A 220 17.69 -6.64 7.44
C PRO A 220 18.41 -7.90 6.99
N GLN A 221 17.64 -8.97 6.74
CA GLN A 221 18.14 -10.24 6.23
C GLN A 221 17.38 -10.59 4.95
N GLY A 222 18.02 -10.43 3.80
CA GLY A 222 17.45 -10.83 2.51
C GLY A 222 17.93 -10.01 1.32
N PRO A 223 17.69 -10.49 0.09
CA PRO A 223 17.93 -9.71 -1.10
C PRO A 223 16.99 -8.50 -1.15
N ALA A 224 17.44 -7.42 -1.80
CA ALA A 224 16.55 -6.31 -2.12
C ALA A 224 15.46 -6.78 -3.10
N GLU A 225 14.21 -6.41 -2.84
CA GLU A 225 13.11 -6.56 -3.78
C GLU A 225 12.90 -5.20 -4.48
N SER A 226 12.55 -5.19 -5.77
CA SER A 226 12.35 -3.93 -6.49
C SER A 226 11.29 -4.01 -7.57
N LEU A 227 10.73 -2.85 -7.90
CA LEU A 227 9.87 -2.61 -9.05
C LEU A 227 10.55 -1.60 -9.97
N THR A 228 10.57 -1.87 -11.27
CA THR A 228 11.02 -0.92 -12.30
C THR A 228 9.89 -0.66 -13.26
N PHE A 229 9.55 0.61 -13.46
CA PHE A 229 8.38 1.02 -14.24
C PHE A 229 8.86 1.53 -15.60
N ASP A 230 8.44 0.84 -16.66
CA ASP A 230 8.70 1.24 -18.05
C ASP A 230 7.39 1.79 -18.64
N TRP A 231 7.22 3.10 -18.52
CA TRP A 231 6.05 3.82 -19.01
C TRP A 231 5.93 3.83 -20.54
N GLU A 232 7.05 3.72 -21.27
CA GLU A 232 7.01 3.65 -22.73
C GLU A 232 6.48 2.28 -23.17
N LYS A 233 6.94 1.21 -22.52
CA LYS A 233 6.52 -0.17 -22.82
C LYS A 233 5.24 -0.60 -22.10
N HIS A 234 4.65 0.26 -21.26
CA HIS A 234 3.48 -0.07 -20.43
C HIS A 234 3.69 -1.36 -19.64
N ALA A 235 4.88 -1.51 -19.05
CA ALA A 235 5.26 -2.69 -18.28
C ALA A 235 5.92 -2.32 -16.95
N VAL A 236 5.68 -3.14 -15.93
CA VAL A 236 6.42 -3.10 -14.67
C VAL A 236 7.22 -4.40 -14.51
N GLU A 237 8.48 -4.28 -14.14
CA GLU A 237 9.35 -5.41 -13.82
C GLU A 237 9.46 -5.58 -12.30
N PHE A 238 9.13 -6.77 -11.82
CA PHE A 238 9.32 -7.22 -10.46
C PHE A 238 10.63 -7.98 -10.37
N ASN A 239 11.53 -7.55 -9.50
CA ASN A 239 12.71 -8.31 -9.14
C ASN A 239 12.59 -8.74 -7.67
N ARG A 240 12.44 -10.03 -7.44
CA ARG A 240 12.20 -10.59 -6.11
C ARG A 240 12.89 -11.94 -5.97
N ASN A 241 13.70 -12.11 -4.93
CA ASN A 241 14.45 -13.34 -4.66
C ASN A 241 15.28 -13.85 -5.86
N GLY A 242 15.79 -12.95 -6.69
CA GLY A 242 16.54 -13.29 -7.91
C GLY A 242 15.67 -13.73 -9.10
N GLU A 243 14.35 -13.75 -8.96
CA GLU A 243 13.41 -13.96 -10.05
C GLU A 243 12.95 -12.62 -10.62
N VAL A 244 12.85 -12.56 -11.95
CA VAL A 244 12.32 -11.40 -12.67
C VAL A 244 10.99 -11.77 -13.32
N LYS A 245 9.95 -10.98 -13.05
CA LYS A 245 8.62 -11.13 -13.64
C LYS A 245 8.15 -9.79 -14.19
N SER A 246 7.32 -9.81 -15.22
CA SER A 246 6.68 -8.60 -15.75
C SER A 246 5.18 -8.58 -15.45
N GLY A 247 4.65 -7.39 -15.22
CA GLY A 247 3.22 -7.09 -15.19
C GLY A 247 2.90 -5.94 -16.14
N GLY A 248 1.61 -5.74 -16.44
CA GLY A 248 1.17 -4.56 -17.20
C GLY A 248 1.30 -3.28 -16.38
N LEU A 249 1.45 -2.13 -17.03
CA LEU A 249 1.45 -0.84 -16.36
C LEU A 249 0.38 0.05 -17.00
N ALA A 250 -0.62 0.41 -16.20
CA ALA A 250 -1.64 1.37 -16.60
C ALA A 250 -1.28 2.77 -16.07
N ASP A 251 -1.89 3.80 -16.64
CA ASP A 251 -1.85 5.16 -16.07
C ASP A 251 -2.36 5.18 -14.62
N ASN A 252 -1.97 6.22 -13.88
CA ASN A 252 -2.30 6.43 -12.46
C ASN A 252 -1.93 5.24 -11.55
N THR A 253 -0.88 4.51 -11.93
CA THR A 253 -0.30 3.43 -11.13
C THR A 253 0.92 3.93 -10.38
N VAL A 254 0.93 3.72 -9.07
CA VAL A 254 2.05 4.06 -8.19
C VAL A 254 2.58 2.84 -7.46
N ASP A 255 3.80 2.91 -6.91
CA ASP A 255 4.24 1.96 -5.89
C ASP A 255 3.64 2.33 -4.52
N TRP A 256 3.66 1.39 -3.59
CA TRP A 256 3.06 1.55 -2.27
C TRP A 256 3.62 2.74 -1.47
N LEU A 257 4.90 3.08 -1.64
CA LEU A 257 5.52 4.20 -0.92
C LEU A 257 5.13 5.53 -1.57
N SER A 258 5.11 5.59 -2.90
CA SER A 258 4.61 6.75 -3.65
C SER A 258 3.12 7.03 -3.38
N MET A 259 2.31 5.99 -3.10
CA MET A 259 0.90 6.13 -2.75
C MET A 259 0.67 7.14 -1.60
N ILE A 260 1.56 7.16 -0.59
CA ILE A 260 1.45 8.06 0.56
C ILE A 260 1.44 9.54 0.13
N PHE A 261 2.16 9.86 -0.95
CA PHE A 261 2.30 11.23 -1.46
C PHE A 261 1.46 11.49 -2.72
N GLN A 262 0.93 10.45 -3.37
CA GLN A 262 0.05 10.58 -4.55
C GLN A 262 -1.21 11.40 -4.20
N LEU A 263 -1.84 11.13 -3.05
CA LEU A 263 -3.08 11.79 -2.64
C LEU A 263 -2.91 13.30 -2.35
N ALA A 264 -1.68 13.73 -2.04
CA ALA A 264 -1.33 15.14 -1.93
C ALA A 264 -1.13 15.82 -3.30
N HIS A 265 -0.91 15.06 -4.37
CA HIS A 265 -0.78 15.58 -5.74
C HIS A 265 -2.09 15.48 -6.53
N GLU A 266 -2.93 14.50 -6.20
CA GLU A 266 -4.21 14.23 -6.83
C GLU A 266 -5.28 14.05 -5.73
N PRO A 267 -5.64 15.13 -5.01
CA PRO A 267 -6.70 15.04 -4.03
C PRO A 267 -8.04 14.72 -4.73
N PRO A 268 -8.95 13.99 -4.08
CA PRO A 268 -10.23 13.63 -4.66
C PRO A 268 -11.02 14.88 -5.10
N GLN A 269 -11.35 14.96 -6.40
CA GLN A 269 -12.20 16.03 -6.97
C GLN A 269 -13.67 15.63 -7.07
N GLY A 270 -13.98 14.34 -6.89
CA GLY A 270 -15.32 13.77 -6.97
C GLY A 270 -15.63 12.88 -5.77
N THR A 271 -16.66 12.03 -5.91
CA THR A 271 -17.10 11.10 -4.85
C THR A 271 -16.26 9.83 -4.78
N VAL A 272 -15.52 9.49 -5.85
CA VAL A 272 -14.68 8.29 -5.94
C VAL A 272 -13.35 8.65 -6.58
N LEU A 273 -12.27 8.15 -6.01
CA LEU A 273 -10.92 8.23 -6.55
C LEU A 273 -10.38 6.81 -6.83
N PRO A 274 -10.25 6.39 -8.09
CA PRO A 274 -9.58 5.14 -8.43
C PRO A 274 -8.08 5.26 -8.21
N MET A 275 -7.46 4.23 -7.65
CA MET A 275 -6.02 4.22 -7.40
C MET A 275 -5.45 2.82 -7.61
N LYS A 276 -4.35 2.75 -8.36
CA LYS A 276 -3.64 1.50 -8.66
C LYS A 276 -2.30 1.49 -7.95
N VAL A 277 -2.07 0.48 -7.12
CA VAL A 277 -0.90 0.42 -6.24
C VAL A 277 -0.17 -0.90 -6.40
N TYR A 278 1.06 -0.82 -6.89
CA TYR A 278 1.97 -1.96 -6.89
C TYR A 278 2.65 -2.12 -5.53
N THR A 279 2.56 -3.33 -5.01
CA THR A 279 3.52 -3.87 -4.05
C THR A 279 4.55 -4.72 -4.80
N GLN A 280 5.56 -5.23 -4.10
CA GLN A 280 6.53 -6.19 -4.64
C GLN A 280 5.90 -7.54 -5.03
N ARG A 281 4.62 -7.75 -4.72
CA ARG A 281 3.93 -9.03 -4.90
C ARG A 281 2.87 -8.98 -5.98
N LYS A 282 2.09 -7.91 -6.02
CA LYS A 282 0.94 -7.76 -6.92
C LYS A 282 0.47 -6.30 -7.02
N LEU A 283 -0.39 -6.07 -8.01
CA LEU A 283 -1.23 -4.88 -8.12
C LEU A 283 -2.40 -4.97 -7.14
N TYR A 284 -2.73 -3.83 -6.53
CA TYR A 284 -3.99 -3.59 -5.86
C TYR A 284 -4.72 -2.48 -6.60
N GLU A 285 -6.03 -2.65 -6.79
CA GLU A 285 -6.90 -1.63 -7.36
C GLU A 285 -7.88 -1.20 -6.28
N PHE A 286 -7.86 0.09 -5.95
CA PHE A 286 -8.70 0.69 -4.94
C PHE A 286 -9.69 1.65 -5.60
N GLU A 287 -10.94 1.57 -5.19
CA GLU A 287 -11.93 2.63 -5.39
C GLU A 287 -12.14 3.33 -4.06
N LEU A 288 -11.49 4.48 -3.87
CA LEU A 288 -11.58 5.27 -2.64
C LEU A 288 -12.79 6.19 -2.70
N LYS A 289 -13.85 5.85 -1.96
CA LYS A 289 -15.04 6.69 -1.82
C LYS A 289 -14.78 7.79 -0.80
N VAL A 290 -15.19 9.02 -1.13
CA VAL A 290 -15.15 10.15 -0.21
C VAL A 290 -16.35 10.07 0.74
N LEU A 291 -16.08 9.92 2.04
CA LEU A 291 -17.12 9.83 3.08
C LEU A 291 -17.46 11.18 3.72
N GLY A 292 -16.54 12.15 3.61
CA GLY A 292 -16.73 13.50 4.11
C GLY A 292 -15.58 13.94 4.98
N ILE A 293 -15.76 15.10 5.62
CA ILE A 293 -14.75 15.70 6.49
C ILE A 293 -15.13 15.44 7.93
N GLU A 294 -14.17 14.97 8.73
CA GLU A 294 -14.32 14.79 10.17
C GLU A 294 -13.14 15.39 10.93
N THR A 295 -13.31 15.53 12.24
CA THR A 295 -12.29 16.05 13.15
C THR A 295 -11.74 14.90 13.98
N LEU A 296 -10.42 14.73 13.97
CA LEU A 296 -9.70 13.65 14.65
C LEU A 296 -8.83 14.22 15.76
N GLU A 297 -8.79 13.53 16.90
CA GLU A 297 -7.78 13.76 17.94
C GLU A 297 -6.59 12.83 17.68
N LEU A 298 -5.48 13.39 17.19
CA LEU A 298 -4.26 12.65 16.86
C LEU A 298 -3.08 13.19 17.69
N PRO A 299 -1.93 12.50 17.71
CA PRO A 299 -0.72 13.05 18.34
C PRO A 299 -0.24 14.36 17.69
N LEU A 300 -0.69 14.66 16.47
CA LEU A 300 -0.54 15.97 15.81
C LEU A 300 -1.44 17.08 16.40
N GLY A 301 -2.31 16.75 17.35
CA GLY A 301 -3.38 17.61 17.86
C GLY A 301 -4.73 17.32 17.19
N THR A 302 -5.64 18.29 17.28
CA THR A 302 -6.94 18.24 16.60
C THR A 302 -6.75 18.48 15.10
N VAL A 303 -7.05 17.47 14.28
CA VAL A 303 -6.84 17.50 12.83
C VAL A 303 -8.17 17.40 12.09
N LYS A 304 -8.44 18.35 11.19
CA LYS A 304 -9.53 18.25 10.22
C LYS A 304 -9.09 17.37 9.06
N ALA A 305 -9.76 16.24 8.86
CA ALA A 305 -9.37 15.25 7.87
C ALA A 305 -10.51 14.85 6.93
N LEU A 306 -10.20 14.68 5.65
CA LEU A 306 -11.09 14.08 4.65
C LEU A 306 -10.98 12.56 4.75
N HIS A 307 -12.09 11.90 5.06
CA HIS A 307 -12.14 10.44 5.19
C HIS A 307 -12.47 9.79 3.84
N LEU A 308 -11.59 8.89 3.42
CA LEU A 308 -11.72 8.05 2.24
C LEU A 308 -11.81 6.58 2.63
N ARG A 309 -12.61 5.80 1.90
CA ARG A 309 -12.75 4.36 2.14
C ARG A 309 -12.80 3.56 0.85
N HIS A 310 -11.99 2.51 0.80
CA HIS A 310 -12.20 1.40 -0.12
C HIS A 310 -13.02 0.32 0.59
N GLU A 311 -14.24 0.10 0.11
CA GLU A 311 -15.15 -0.92 0.63
C GLU A 311 -15.11 -2.19 -0.21
N THR A 312 -15.06 -3.32 0.48
CA THR A 312 -15.10 -4.67 -0.06
C THR A 312 -16.30 -5.40 0.52
N LYS A 313 -16.66 -6.57 -0.04
CA LYS A 313 -17.73 -7.40 0.53
C LYS A 313 -17.40 -7.88 1.95
N GLU A 314 -16.13 -8.11 2.22
CA GLU A 314 -15.64 -8.56 3.52
C GLU A 314 -15.04 -7.38 4.29
N ALA A 315 -15.51 -7.15 5.52
CA ALA A 315 -15.09 -6.00 6.33
C ALA A 315 -13.60 -6.02 6.74
N ASN A 316 -12.99 -7.21 6.78
CA ASN A 316 -11.56 -7.39 7.05
C ASN A 316 -10.67 -7.09 5.85
N GLU A 317 -11.22 -6.69 4.70
CA GLU A 317 -10.48 -6.24 3.53
C GLU A 317 -10.60 -4.73 3.28
N GLN A 318 -11.41 -4.04 4.09
CA GLN A 318 -11.63 -2.61 4.01
C GLN A 318 -10.34 -1.82 4.26
N VAL A 319 -10.17 -0.74 3.50
CA VAL A 319 -9.09 0.25 3.71
C VAL A 319 -9.70 1.61 3.97
N ASP A 320 -9.26 2.26 5.04
CA ASP A 320 -9.61 3.65 5.34
C ASP A 320 -8.36 4.53 5.29
N VAL A 321 -8.51 5.72 4.73
CA VAL A 321 -7.47 6.75 4.65
C VAL A 321 -8.06 8.08 5.07
N TRP A 322 -7.41 8.78 5.98
CA TRP A 322 -7.77 10.12 6.41
C TRP A 322 -6.70 11.10 5.96
N LEU A 323 -7.09 12.05 5.10
CA LEU A 323 -6.20 13.07 4.56
C LEU A 323 -6.31 14.35 5.38
N GLY A 324 -5.23 14.78 6.02
CA GLY A 324 -5.23 16.01 6.82
C GLY A 324 -5.31 17.23 5.92
N ILE A 325 -6.42 17.96 5.96
CA ILE A 325 -6.69 19.10 5.06
C ILE A 325 -5.63 20.18 5.26
N ASP A 326 -5.32 20.48 6.52
CA ASP A 326 -4.31 21.48 6.90
C ASP A 326 -2.88 20.90 6.92
N HIS A 327 -2.71 19.64 6.50
CA HIS A 327 -1.45 18.91 6.49
C HIS A 327 -1.11 18.44 5.07
N TYR A 328 -1.31 19.33 4.10
CA TYR A 328 -1.02 19.12 2.67
C TYR A 328 -1.76 17.92 2.06
N TYR A 329 -2.93 17.53 2.61
CA TYR A 329 -3.66 16.33 2.23
C TYR A 329 -2.84 15.03 2.35
N LEU A 330 -1.82 15.02 3.21
CA LEU A 330 -1.11 13.79 3.53
C LEU A 330 -2.00 12.84 4.34
N PRO A 331 -1.83 11.52 4.20
CA PRO A 331 -2.48 10.54 5.05
C PRO A 331 -2.05 10.72 6.51
N VAL A 332 -2.91 11.33 7.33
CA VAL A 332 -2.65 11.52 8.78
C VAL A 332 -3.09 10.30 9.59
N LYS A 333 -3.98 9.48 9.04
CA LYS A 333 -4.35 8.17 9.59
C LYS A 333 -4.69 7.23 8.45
N MET A 334 -4.35 5.95 8.60
CA MET A 334 -4.75 4.87 7.71
C MET A 334 -5.12 3.64 8.52
N ARG A 335 -6.08 2.87 8.01
CA ARG A 335 -6.39 1.52 8.52
C ARG A 335 -6.45 0.56 7.36
N TYR A 336 -5.67 -0.51 7.44
CA TYR A 336 -5.56 -1.48 6.35
C TYR A 336 -5.24 -2.89 6.86
N PRO A 337 -5.70 -3.91 6.13
CA PRO A 337 -5.50 -5.29 6.51
C PRO A 337 -4.09 -5.79 6.22
N VAL A 338 -3.59 -6.67 7.08
CA VAL A 338 -2.31 -7.35 6.94
C VAL A 338 -2.43 -8.84 7.21
N ALA A 339 -1.34 -9.57 6.97
CA ALA A 339 -1.23 -11.00 7.22
C ALA A 339 -2.38 -11.83 6.59
N ARG A 340 -2.72 -11.51 5.32
CA ARG A 340 -3.87 -12.08 4.57
C ARG A 340 -5.20 -11.78 5.26
N ASN A 341 -5.45 -10.50 5.54
CA ASN A 341 -6.72 -9.99 6.06
C ASN A 341 -7.10 -10.56 7.44
N ARG A 342 -6.10 -10.99 8.22
CA ARG A 342 -6.29 -11.54 9.57
C ARG A 342 -6.18 -10.49 10.66
N PHE A 343 -5.43 -9.42 10.41
CA PHE A 343 -5.23 -8.33 11.35
C PHE A 343 -5.42 -7.00 10.64
N MET A 344 -5.91 -6.03 11.38
CA MET A 344 -5.99 -4.64 10.94
C MET A 344 -4.83 -3.88 11.59
N VAL A 345 -4.11 -3.11 10.78
CA VAL A 345 -3.11 -2.15 11.27
C VAL A 345 -3.73 -0.78 11.21
N GLU A 346 -3.57 -0.03 12.31
CA GLU A 346 -3.79 1.40 12.32
C GLU A 346 -2.44 2.11 12.24
N GLN A 347 -2.29 3.01 11.28
CA GLN A 347 -1.10 3.84 11.11
C GLN A 347 -1.50 5.30 11.33
N VAL A 348 -0.95 5.93 12.36
CA VAL A 348 -1.32 7.30 12.79
C VAL A 348 -0.11 8.22 12.74
N ALA A 349 -0.25 9.37 12.09
CA ALA A 349 0.82 10.35 11.98
C ALA A 349 1.08 11.00 13.35
N THR A 350 2.36 11.14 13.69
CA THR A 350 2.81 11.69 14.97
C THR A 350 3.62 12.96 14.84
N ASP A 351 4.25 13.19 13.69
CA ASP A 351 5.03 14.38 13.41
C ASP A 351 5.07 14.61 11.89
N ILE A 352 4.92 15.88 11.49
CA ILE A 352 5.05 16.32 10.09
C ILE A 352 5.94 17.55 10.10
N ARG A 353 7.07 17.48 9.38
CA ARG A 353 8.03 18.58 9.27
C ARG A 353 8.37 18.86 7.83
N SER A 354 8.22 20.09 7.40
CA SER A 354 8.71 20.61 6.11
C SER A 354 9.89 21.55 6.34
N ARG A 355 10.79 21.65 5.35
CA ARG A 355 11.91 22.59 5.37
C ARG A 355 11.79 23.65 4.29
#